data_AF-A0AAD6NSM7-F1
#
_entry.id   AF-A0AAD6NSM7-F1
#
_cell.length_a   1.000
_cell.length_b   1.000
_cell.length_c   1.000
_cell.angle_alpha   90.00
_cell.angle_beta   90.00
_cell.angle_gamma   90.00
#
_symmetry.space_group_name_H-M   'P 1'
#
loop_
_entity.id
_entity.type
_entity.pdbx_description
1 polymer ?
#
loop_
_entity_poly.entity_id
_entity_poly.type
_entity_poly.pdbx_seq_one_letter_code
_entity_poly.pdbx_strand_id
1 'polypeptide(L)'
;MASRVVTVAQDGSGDFTTVQEAVDAVPLCNTCRTVIRVRPGVYRQPVYVPKTKNLITLAGLKPEDTILTWNNTSSKIDHHQASRVIGTGTFGCGTVIVEGEDFIAENITFENSSPEGSGQAVAIRVTADRCAFYNCRFLGWQDTLYLHYGKQYLKDCYIEGSVDFIFGNSTALMEHCHIHCKSAGFITAQSRKSSQESTGYVFLRCVLLVFTFIFNCSCLPLSSQSRFLQC
;
A
#
# COMPACT_ATOMS: atom_id res chain seq x y z
N MET A 1 21.70 7.45 -16.85
CA MET A 1 20.89 6.59 -17.76
C MET A 1 19.48 7.16 -17.79
N ALA A 2 18.87 7.27 -18.97
CA ALA A 2 17.50 7.78 -19.10
C ALA A 2 16.50 6.78 -18.49
N SER A 3 15.51 7.27 -17.76
CA SER A 3 14.43 6.44 -17.21
C SER A 3 13.65 5.76 -18.34
N ARG A 4 13.43 4.45 -18.25
CA ARG A 4 12.55 3.73 -19.16
C ARG A 4 11.11 4.08 -18.82
N VAL A 5 10.27 4.37 -19.81
CA VAL A 5 8.86 4.65 -19.59
C VAL A 5 8.01 3.69 -20.43
N VAL A 6 7.00 3.09 -19.81
CA VAL A 6 5.98 2.27 -20.48
C VAL A 6 4.59 2.73 -20.03
N THR A 7 3.58 2.50 -20.86
CA THR A 7 2.19 2.93 -20.63
C THR A 7 1.27 1.72 -20.52
N VAL A 8 0.40 1.72 -19.52
CA VAL A 8 -0.67 0.74 -19.33
C VAL A 8 -2.01 1.41 -19.63
N ALA A 9 -2.81 0.82 -20.53
CA ALA A 9 -4.15 1.29 -20.85
C ALA A 9 -5.08 0.12 -21.20
N GLN A 10 -6.22 0.02 -20.51
CA GLN A 10 -7.17 -1.10 -20.67
C GLN A 10 -7.84 -1.14 -22.06
N ASP A 11 -7.88 -0.01 -22.76
CA ASP A 11 -8.43 0.13 -24.12
C ASP A 11 -7.45 -0.29 -25.23
N GLY A 12 -6.25 -0.76 -24.88
CA GLY A 12 -5.21 -1.17 -25.82
C GLY A 12 -4.40 -0.02 -26.43
N SER A 13 -4.62 1.23 -26.00
CA SER A 13 -3.90 2.39 -26.50
C SER A 13 -2.53 2.63 -25.84
N GLY A 14 -2.08 1.70 -24.98
CA GLY A 14 -0.79 1.69 -24.30
C GLY A 14 0.10 0.52 -24.73
N ASP A 15 1.28 0.40 -24.12
CA ASP A 15 2.21 -0.71 -24.37
C ASP A 15 1.70 -2.04 -23.77
N PHE A 16 0.92 -1.96 -22.69
CA PHE A 16 0.32 -3.10 -21.99
C PHE A 16 -1.15 -2.81 -21.63
N THR A 17 -1.94 -3.86 -21.44
CA THR A 17 -3.35 -3.72 -21.03
C THR A 17 -3.53 -3.85 -19.52
N THR A 18 -2.58 -4.53 -18.86
CA THR A 18 -2.58 -4.77 -17.42
C THR A 18 -1.33 -4.21 -16.74
N VAL A 19 -1.47 -3.94 -15.43
CA VAL A 19 -0.33 -3.47 -14.62
C VAL A 19 0.67 -4.61 -14.39
N GLN A 20 0.20 -5.85 -14.20
CA GLN A 20 1.08 -6.99 -14.00
C GLN A 20 1.97 -7.24 -15.23
N GLU A 21 1.45 -7.19 -16.45
CA GLU A 21 2.26 -7.33 -17.68
C GLU A 21 3.38 -6.28 -17.75
N ALA A 22 3.09 -5.02 -17.40
CA ALA A 22 4.10 -3.97 -17.40
C ALA A 22 5.18 -4.19 -16.34
N VAL A 23 4.80 -4.66 -15.14
CA VAL A 23 5.75 -5.08 -14.10
C VAL A 23 6.58 -6.26 -14.61
N ASP A 24 5.97 -7.25 -15.27
CA ASP A 24 6.62 -8.44 -15.80
C ASP A 24 7.61 -8.12 -16.93
N ALA A 25 7.40 -7.04 -17.68
CA ALA A 25 8.32 -6.55 -18.71
C ALA A 25 9.56 -5.80 -18.18
N VAL A 26 9.58 -5.40 -16.90
CA VAL A 26 10.77 -4.80 -16.28
C VAL A 26 11.89 -5.85 -16.17
N PRO A 27 13.13 -5.56 -16.59
CA PRO A 27 14.23 -6.51 -16.52
C PRO A 27 14.48 -7.01 -15.09
N LEU A 28 14.97 -8.25 -14.97
CA LEU A 28 15.48 -8.75 -13.70
C LEU A 28 16.72 -7.94 -13.27
N CYS A 29 16.89 -7.75 -11.97
CA CYS A 29 17.97 -6.96 -11.38
C CYS A 29 18.06 -5.55 -11.97
N ASN A 30 16.90 -4.93 -12.21
CA ASN A 30 16.79 -3.62 -12.84
C ASN A 30 17.64 -2.57 -12.11
N THR A 31 18.54 -1.91 -12.84
CA THR A 31 19.46 -0.89 -12.32
C THR A 31 19.07 0.54 -12.73
N CYS A 32 18.03 0.69 -13.57
CA CYS A 32 17.57 1.99 -14.06
C CYS A 32 16.08 2.16 -13.80
N ARG A 33 15.65 3.32 -13.31
CA ARG A 33 14.24 3.54 -12.97
C ARG A 33 13.33 3.31 -14.18
N THR A 34 12.36 2.42 -14.01
CA THR A 34 11.28 2.18 -14.98
C THR A 34 9.99 2.80 -14.46
N VAL A 35 9.47 3.78 -15.21
CA VAL A 35 8.20 4.44 -14.92
C VAL A 35 7.10 3.76 -15.72
N ILE A 36 6.14 3.16 -15.02
CA ILE A 36 4.93 2.57 -15.57
C ILE A 36 3.82 3.60 -15.41
N ARG A 37 3.45 4.25 -16.50
CA ARG A 37 2.32 5.20 -16.53
C ARG A 37 1.03 4.43 -16.69
N VAL A 38 0.12 4.55 -15.73
CA VAL A 38 -1.15 3.84 -15.72
C VAL A 38 -2.25 4.84 -16.08
N ARG A 39 -2.96 4.61 -17.19
CA ARG A 39 -4.07 5.49 -17.61
C ARG A 39 -5.25 5.39 -16.63
N PRO A 40 -6.18 6.38 -16.66
CA PRO A 40 -7.45 6.28 -15.95
C PRO A 40 -8.17 4.96 -16.23
N GLY A 41 -8.65 4.31 -15.17
CA GLY A 41 -9.28 3.00 -15.25
C GLY A 41 -9.33 2.28 -13.90
N VAL A 42 -10.18 1.25 -13.85
CA VAL A 42 -10.29 0.33 -12.70
C VAL A 42 -9.65 -1.00 -13.09
N TYR A 43 -8.47 -1.25 -12.54
CA TYR A 43 -7.66 -2.43 -12.81
C TYR A 43 -7.96 -3.51 -11.76
N ARG A 44 -8.85 -4.43 -12.13
CA ARG A 44 -9.32 -5.53 -11.26
C ARG A 44 -8.41 -6.75 -11.36
N GLN A 45 -7.25 -6.69 -10.73
CA GLN A 45 -6.32 -7.82 -10.66
C GLN A 45 -5.36 -7.65 -9.48
N PRO A 46 -4.86 -8.76 -8.91
CA PRO A 46 -3.76 -8.68 -7.97
C PRO A 46 -2.43 -8.36 -8.69
N VAL A 47 -1.61 -7.49 -8.10
CA VAL A 47 -0.31 -7.07 -8.63
C VAL A 47 0.82 -7.48 -7.70
N TYR A 48 1.85 -8.14 -8.23
CA TYR A 48 3.06 -8.53 -7.51
C TYR A 48 4.30 -7.90 -8.13
N VAL A 49 5.00 -7.07 -7.33
CA VAL A 49 6.30 -6.49 -7.66
C VAL A 49 7.39 -7.29 -6.93
N PRO A 50 8.10 -8.22 -7.61
CA PRO A 50 9.06 -9.10 -6.96
C PRO A 50 10.33 -8.36 -6.52
N LYS A 51 11.03 -8.92 -5.53
CA LYS A 51 12.34 -8.43 -5.05
C LYS A 51 13.45 -8.31 -6.09
N THR A 52 13.28 -8.96 -7.24
CA THR A 52 14.23 -8.89 -8.37
C THR A 52 13.96 -7.72 -9.30
N LYS A 53 12.90 -6.93 -9.07
CA LYS A 53 12.47 -5.82 -9.92
C LYS A 53 12.42 -4.51 -9.13
N ASN A 54 13.61 -3.97 -8.86
CA ASN A 54 13.79 -2.72 -8.14
C ASN A 54 13.56 -1.50 -9.04
N LEU A 55 13.50 -0.31 -8.43
CA LEU A 55 13.45 0.99 -9.12
C LEU A 55 12.22 1.13 -10.04
N ILE A 56 11.07 0.59 -9.66
CA ILE A 56 9.81 0.77 -10.39
C ILE A 56 9.06 1.99 -9.85
N THR A 57 8.52 2.81 -10.74
CA THR A 57 7.55 3.86 -10.41
C THR A 57 6.21 3.54 -11.06
N LEU A 58 5.14 3.39 -10.28
CA LEU A 58 3.76 3.39 -10.79
C LEU A 58 3.21 4.82 -10.74
N ALA A 59 2.86 5.38 -11.89
CA ALA A 59 2.40 6.76 -11.99
C ALA A 59 1.02 6.84 -12.67
N GLY A 60 0.00 7.21 -11.91
CA GLY A 60 -1.31 7.59 -12.42
C GLY A 60 -1.37 9.08 -12.77
N LEU A 61 -2.50 9.50 -13.35
CA LEU A 61 -2.77 10.92 -13.61
C LEU A 61 -3.36 11.61 -12.38
N LYS A 62 -4.35 10.97 -11.76
CA LYS A 62 -5.01 11.39 -10.52
C LYS A 62 -5.36 10.13 -9.73
N PRO A 63 -5.25 10.16 -8.39
CA PRO A 63 -5.52 8.99 -7.60
C PRO A 63 -6.98 8.53 -7.70
N GLU A 64 -7.94 9.43 -7.91
CA GLU A 64 -9.36 9.09 -8.08
C GLU A 64 -9.65 8.33 -9.38
N ASP A 65 -8.83 8.52 -10.40
CA ASP A 65 -9.09 8.03 -11.76
C ASP A 65 -8.38 6.69 -12.03
N THR A 66 -7.34 6.35 -11.29
CA THR A 66 -6.55 5.13 -11.48
C THR A 66 -6.56 4.25 -10.24
N ILE A 67 -7.36 3.18 -10.29
CA ILE A 67 -7.66 2.32 -9.14
C ILE A 67 -7.14 0.90 -9.40
N LEU A 68 -6.24 0.43 -8.55
CA LEU A 68 -5.80 -0.98 -8.49
C LEU A 68 -6.61 -1.66 -7.39
N THR A 69 -7.46 -2.62 -7.76
CA THR A 69 -8.44 -3.22 -6.85
C THR A 69 -8.51 -4.73 -6.95
N TRP A 70 -8.68 -5.37 -5.79
CA TRP A 70 -8.97 -6.79 -5.63
C TRP A 70 -9.73 -7.02 -4.33
N ASN A 71 -10.07 -8.26 -3.98
CA ASN A 71 -10.91 -8.59 -2.83
C ASN A 71 -10.45 -9.86 -2.09
N ASN A 72 -9.14 -10.08 -2.03
CA ASN A 72 -8.59 -11.17 -1.23
C ASN A 72 -8.76 -10.88 0.26
N THR A 73 -9.06 -11.92 1.03
CA THR A 73 -9.06 -11.92 2.49
C THR A 73 -7.99 -12.88 3.00
N SER A 74 -7.64 -12.81 4.28
CA SER A 74 -6.66 -13.75 4.87
C SER A 74 -7.04 -15.23 4.70
N SER A 75 -8.33 -15.54 4.61
CA SER A 75 -8.87 -16.89 4.45
C SER A 75 -9.14 -17.28 2.99
N LYS A 76 -9.16 -16.33 2.06
CA LYS A 76 -9.45 -16.56 0.65
C LYS A 76 -8.55 -15.70 -0.24
N ILE A 77 -7.54 -16.34 -0.82
CA ILE A 77 -6.55 -15.71 -1.70
C ILE A 77 -6.68 -16.31 -3.09
N ASP A 78 -7.06 -15.48 -4.07
CA ASP A 78 -6.94 -15.73 -5.49
C ASP A 78 -5.83 -14.84 -6.06
N HIS A 79 -4.77 -15.46 -6.59
CA HIS A 79 -3.58 -14.76 -7.06
C HIS A 79 -2.84 -15.59 -8.12
N HIS A 80 -2.28 -14.93 -9.14
CA HIS A 80 -1.55 -15.59 -10.23
C HIS A 80 -0.21 -16.20 -9.79
N GLN A 81 0.39 -15.66 -8.72
CA GLN A 81 1.56 -16.22 -8.03
C GLN A 81 1.18 -17.31 -7.01
N ALA A 82 2.05 -18.31 -6.87
CA ALA A 82 1.87 -19.37 -5.87
C ALA A 82 2.03 -18.84 -4.43
N SER A 83 1.33 -19.47 -3.48
CA SER A 83 1.39 -19.12 -2.04
C SER A 83 2.81 -19.19 -1.44
N ARG A 84 3.70 -20.03 -1.98
CA ARG A 84 5.12 -20.06 -1.58
C ARG A 84 5.89 -18.79 -1.91
N VAL A 85 5.39 -17.97 -2.85
CA VAL A 85 6.01 -16.73 -3.32
C VAL A 85 5.45 -15.53 -2.54
N ILE A 86 4.12 -15.41 -2.50
CA ILE A 86 3.44 -14.25 -1.92
C ILE A 86 3.04 -14.43 -0.44
N GLY A 87 3.12 -15.67 0.07
CA GLY A 87 2.70 -16.08 1.40
C GLY A 87 1.24 -16.52 1.49
N THR A 88 0.74 -16.61 2.72
CA THR A 88 -0.63 -17.02 3.07
C THR A 88 -1.19 -16.09 4.15
N GLY A 89 -2.49 -16.20 4.48
CA GLY A 89 -3.09 -15.36 5.51
C GLY A 89 -3.08 -13.88 5.13
N THR A 90 -3.05 -12.99 6.13
CA THR A 90 -2.93 -11.54 5.94
C THR A 90 -1.72 -11.16 5.09
N PHE A 91 -0.62 -11.91 5.19
CA PHE A 91 0.59 -11.63 4.43
C PHE A 91 0.40 -11.85 2.92
N GLY A 92 -0.41 -12.83 2.52
CA GLY A 92 -0.65 -13.16 1.11
C GLY A 92 -1.86 -12.48 0.47
N CYS A 93 -2.71 -11.79 1.24
CA CYS A 93 -4.00 -11.28 0.74
C CYS A 93 -3.96 -9.84 0.17
N GLY A 94 -2.77 -9.26 -0.04
CA GLY A 94 -2.64 -7.92 -0.61
C GLY A 94 -3.18 -7.83 -2.05
N THR A 95 -4.00 -6.82 -2.34
CA THR A 95 -4.33 -6.44 -3.73
C THR A 95 -3.04 -6.12 -4.50
N VAL A 96 -2.15 -5.35 -3.88
CA VAL A 96 -0.80 -5.11 -4.39
C VAL A 96 0.22 -5.60 -3.38
N ILE A 97 1.22 -6.33 -3.84
CA ILE A 97 2.32 -6.83 -3.04
C ILE A 97 3.62 -6.28 -3.62
N VAL A 98 4.36 -5.51 -2.82
CA VAL A 98 5.63 -4.90 -3.21
C VAL A 98 6.77 -5.48 -2.39
N GLU A 99 7.71 -6.11 -3.08
CA GLU A 99 8.95 -6.68 -2.53
C GLU A 99 10.21 -6.13 -3.21
N GLY A 100 10.05 -5.39 -4.32
CA GLY A 100 11.14 -4.67 -4.99
C GLY A 100 11.49 -3.36 -4.28
N GLU A 101 12.79 -3.10 -4.10
CA GLU A 101 13.31 -1.90 -3.44
C GLU A 101 13.23 -0.66 -4.34
N ASP A 102 13.30 0.52 -3.71
CA ASP A 102 13.25 1.83 -4.38
C ASP A 102 11.97 2.04 -5.22
N PHE A 103 10.88 1.38 -4.81
CA PHE A 103 9.56 1.48 -5.41
C PHE A 103 8.92 2.84 -5.11
N ILE A 104 8.30 3.44 -6.13
CA ILE A 104 7.51 4.66 -5.97
C ILE A 104 6.12 4.45 -6.54
N ALA A 105 5.10 4.98 -5.87
CA ALA A 105 3.78 5.17 -6.46
C ALA A 105 3.34 6.65 -6.37
N GLU A 106 2.76 7.16 -7.44
CA GLU A 106 2.27 8.54 -7.55
C GLU A 106 0.88 8.56 -8.14
N ASN A 107 -0.07 9.24 -7.50
CA ASN A 107 -1.44 9.44 -8.01
C ASN A 107 -2.18 8.11 -8.33
N ILE A 108 -2.07 7.11 -7.44
CA ILE A 108 -2.72 5.81 -7.58
C ILE A 108 -3.59 5.53 -6.35
N THR A 109 -4.75 4.91 -6.58
CA THR A 109 -5.53 4.27 -5.52
C THR A 109 -5.20 2.77 -5.44
N PHE A 110 -4.86 2.31 -4.24
CA PHE A 110 -4.78 0.90 -3.87
C PHE A 110 -6.01 0.54 -3.04
N GLU A 111 -6.82 -0.40 -3.50
CA GLU A 111 -8.08 -0.79 -2.87
C GLU A 111 -8.14 -2.29 -2.58
N ASN A 112 -8.61 -2.65 -1.39
CA ASN A 112 -9.22 -3.95 -1.16
C ASN A 112 -10.74 -3.76 -1.01
N SER A 113 -11.48 -4.30 -1.96
CA SER A 113 -12.93 -4.14 -2.09
C SER A 113 -13.75 -5.19 -1.31
N SER A 114 -13.10 -5.99 -0.47
CA SER A 114 -13.81 -6.88 0.46
C SER A 114 -14.74 -6.08 1.39
N PRO A 115 -15.98 -6.53 1.65
CA PRO A 115 -16.92 -5.78 2.48
C PRO A 115 -16.50 -5.73 3.95
N GLU A 116 -17.06 -4.78 4.71
CA GLU A 116 -16.88 -4.73 6.16
C GLU A 116 -17.27 -6.08 6.80
N GLY A 117 -16.53 -6.52 7.81
CA GLY A 117 -16.74 -7.81 8.46
C GLY A 117 -16.10 -9.01 7.75
N SER A 118 -15.37 -8.81 6.65
CA SER A 118 -14.64 -9.89 5.94
C SER A 118 -13.37 -10.38 6.65
N GLY A 119 -13.02 -9.79 7.80
CA GLY A 119 -11.72 -9.99 8.45
C GLY A 119 -10.60 -9.22 7.73
N GLN A 120 -9.37 -9.72 7.85
CA GLN A 120 -8.18 -9.03 7.32
C GLN A 120 -8.17 -9.02 5.79
N ALA A 121 -8.07 -7.83 5.20
CA ALA A 121 -8.14 -7.63 3.76
C ALA A 121 -7.22 -6.46 3.33
N VAL A 122 -6.02 -6.81 2.86
CA VAL A 122 -4.93 -5.85 2.61
C VAL A 122 -5.08 -5.19 1.23
N ALA A 123 -5.05 -3.86 1.17
CA ALA A 123 -5.01 -3.12 -0.09
C ALA A 123 -3.59 -3.10 -0.68
N ILE A 124 -2.58 -2.92 0.18
CA ILE A 124 -1.19 -3.07 -0.25
C ILE A 124 -0.30 -3.58 0.88
N ARG A 125 0.58 -4.52 0.55
CA ARG A 125 1.69 -4.95 1.40
C ARG A 125 3.02 -4.46 0.85
N VAL A 126 3.83 -3.85 1.70
CA VAL A 126 5.16 -3.36 1.35
C VAL A 126 6.22 -4.03 2.23
N THR A 127 7.04 -4.87 1.60
CA THR A 127 8.18 -5.59 2.19
C THR A 127 9.44 -5.23 1.40
N ALA A 128 9.82 -3.96 1.43
CA ALA A 128 10.91 -3.41 0.63
C ALA A 128 11.47 -2.14 1.26
N ASP A 129 12.76 -1.87 1.06
CA ASP A 129 13.42 -0.66 1.58
C ASP A 129 13.31 0.51 0.58
N ARG A 130 13.28 1.74 1.13
CA ARG A 130 13.26 3.01 0.38
C ARG A 130 12.05 3.14 -0.56
N CYS A 131 10.87 2.78 -0.07
CA CYS A 131 9.62 2.94 -0.83
C CYS A 131 8.98 4.31 -0.56
N ALA A 132 8.41 4.94 -1.59
CA ALA A 132 7.73 6.22 -1.46
C ALA A 132 6.35 6.24 -2.13
N PHE A 133 5.41 6.95 -1.53
CA PHE A 133 4.04 7.10 -2.02
C PHE A 133 3.66 8.58 -1.98
N TYR A 134 3.25 9.13 -3.13
CA TYR A 134 2.90 10.54 -3.27
C TYR A 134 1.48 10.69 -3.81
N ASN A 135 0.63 11.40 -3.07
CA ASN A 135 -0.76 11.64 -3.47
C ASN A 135 -1.49 10.33 -3.83
N CYS A 136 -1.30 9.29 -3.01
CA CYS A 136 -1.92 7.98 -3.18
C CYS A 136 -3.11 7.82 -2.22
N ARG A 137 -4.02 6.92 -2.58
CA ARG A 137 -5.16 6.54 -1.71
C ARG A 137 -5.07 5.07 -1.35
N PHE A 138 -5.31 4.75 -0.08
CA PHE A 138 -5.31 3.38 0.43
C PHE A 138 -6.69 3.09 1.03
N LEU A 139 -7.47 2.26 0.36
CA LEU A 139 -8.89 2.05 0.66
C LEU A 139 -9.13 0.60 1.11
N GLY A 140 -9.82 0.44 2.23
CA GLY A 140 -10.12 -0.88 2.79
C GLY A 140 -10.95 -0.81 4.07
N TRP A 141 -10.89 -1.89 4.85
CA TRP A 141 -11.53 -2.02 6.16
C TRP A 141 -10.52 -2.44 7.21
N GLN A 142 -10.40 -3.73 7.51
CA GLN A 142 -9.41 -4.24 8.45
C GLN A 142 -8.11 -4.56 7.70
N ASP A 143 -6.98 -4.15 8.27
CA ASP A 143 -5.62 -4.38 7.75
C ASP A 143 -5.36 -3.73 6.37
N THR A 144 -5.88 -2.52 6.10
CA THR A 144 -5.77 -1.85 4.78
C THR A 144 -4.33 -1.70 4.27
N LEU A 145 -3.43 -1.13 5.08
CA LEU A 145 -2.07 -0.73 4.69
C LEU A 145 -1.03 -1.49 5.51
N TYR A 146 -0.42 -2.51 4.88
CA TYR A 146 0.56 -3.36 5.54
C TYR A 146 1.99 -2.88 5.26
N LEU A 147 2.49 -2.00 6.14
CA LEU A 147 3.87 -1.51 6.13
C LEU A 147 4.77 -2.53 6.85
N HIS A 148 5.00 -3.68 6.20
CA HIS A 148 5.62 -4.85 6.81
C HIS A 148 7.11 -4.66 7.16
N TYR A 149 7.93 -4.19 6.23
CA TYR A 149 9.39 -4.03 6.42
C TYR A 149 9.96 -2.88 5.59
N GLY A 150 11.12 -2.36 6.01
CA GLY A 150 11.91 -1.34 5.30
C GLY A 150 11.59 0.09 5.70
N LYS A 151 12.25 1.06 5.05
CA LYS A 151 11.98 2.49 5.19
C LYS A 151 10.94 2.94 4.16
N GLN A 152 9.88 3.59 4.62
CA GLN A 152 8.74 3.97 3.78
C GLN A 152 8.34 5.43 4.03
N TYR A 153 8.05 6.16 2.97
CA TYR A 153 7.63 7.56 3.04
C TYR A 153 6.30 7.75 2.32
N LEU A 154 5.31 8.29 3.01
CA LEU A 154 3.99 8.58 2.46
C LEU A 154 3.74 10.06 2.60
N LYS A 155 3.46 10.76 1.49
CA LYS A 155 3.25 12.20 1.46
C LYS A 155 1.95 12.54 0.75
N ASP A 156 1.17 13.43 1.34
CA ASP A 156 -0.10 13.92 0.77
C ASP A 156 -1.08 12.78 0.46
N CYS A 157 -1.04 11.69 1.23
CA CYS A 157 -1.83 10.48 0.96
C CYS A 157 -3.15 10.45 1.76
N TYR A 158 -4.13 9.72 1.25
CA TYR A 158 -5.37 9.40 1.96
C TYR A 158 -5.40 7.93 2.36
N ILE A 159 -5.71 7.62 3.62
CA ILE A 159 -5.74 6.26 4.14
C ILE A 159 -7.06 6.06 4.89
N GLU A 160 -7.81 5.01 4.56
CA GLU A 160 -9.04 4.67 5.28
C GLU A 160 -9.12 3.21 5.71
N GLY A 161 -9.83 2.98 6.82
CA GLY A 161 -10.06 1.65 7.35
C GLY A 161 -10.80 1.67 8.69
N SER A 162 -10.78 0.54 9.40
CA SER A 162 -11.48 0.32 10.66
C SER A 162 -10.53 -0.22 11.74
N VAL A 163 -10.24 -1.51 11.72
CA VAL A 163 -9.35 -2.20 12.67
C VAL A 163 -7.96 -2.33 12.08
N ASP A 164 -6.94 -1.94 12.84
CA ASP A 164 -5.51 -2.15 12.55
C ASP A 164 -5.09 -1.73 11.13
N PHE A 165 -5.74 -0.70 10.57
CA PHE A 165 -5.67 -0.46 9.13
C PHE A 165 -4.34 0.15 8.66
N ILE A 166 -3.45 0.55 9.57
CA ILE A 166 -2.03 0.81 9.31
C ILE A 166 -1.19 -0.07 10.25
N PHE A 167 -0.52 -1.09 9.72
CA PHE A 167 0.12 -2.10 10.58
C PHE A 167 1.42 -2.67 10.01
N GLY A 168 2.17 -3.35 10.86
CA GLY A 168 3.46 -3.97 10.54
C GLY A 168 4.65 -3.44 11.35
N ASN A 169 5.87 -3.66 10.85
CA ASN A 169 7.12 -3.33 11.55
C ASN A 169 8.12 -2.55 10.68
N SER A 170 7.65 -1.69 9.78
CA SER A 170 8.53 -0.80 9.01
C SER A 170 8.94 0.45 9.83
N THR A 171 9.90 1.19 9.30
CA THR A 171 10.12 2.60 9.67
C THR A 171 9.37 3.46 8.67
N ALA A 172 8.27 4.10 9.09
CA ALA A 172 7.44 4.90 8.19
C ALA A 172 7.27 6.34 8.65
N LEU A 173 7.42 7.27 7.71
CA LEU A 173 7.02 8.67 7.87
C LEU A 173 5.82 8.95 6.98
N MET A 174 4.75 9.43 7.59
CA MET A 174 3.51 9.83 6.93
C MET A 174 3.36 11.33 7.14
N GLU A 175 3.47 12.10 6.06
CA GLU A 175 3.49 13.55 6.07
C GLU A 175 2.28 14.11 5.31
N HIS A 176 1.56 15.06 5.89
CA HIS A 176 0.36 15.67 5.28
C HIS A 176 -0.68 14.64 4.82
N CYS A 177 -0.80 13.52 5.53
CA CYS A 177 -1.75 12.48 5.18
C CYS A 177 -3.11 12.70 5.85
N HIS A 178 -4.18 12.31 5.17
CA HIS A 178 -5.53 12.27 5.71
C HIS A 178 -5.83 10.83 6.13
N ILE A 179 -6.18 10.63 7.40
CA ILE A 179 -6.41 9.32 7.98
C ILE A 179 -7.86 9.25 8.41
N HIS A 180 -8.64 8.39 7.75
CA HIS A 180 -10.08 8.32 7.91
C HIS A 180 -10.50 6.99 8.56
N CYS A 181 -11.06 7.09 9.77
CA CYS A 181 -11.63 5.94 10.48
C CYS A 181 -13.08 5.76 10.08
N LYS A 182 -13.38 4.68 9.34
CA LYS A 182 -14.70 4.36 8.79
C LYS A 182 -15.66 3.82 9.84
N SER A 183 -15.13 3.11 10.84
CA SER A 183 -15.88 2.56 11.98
C SER A 183 -14.96 2.46 13.21
N ALA A 184 -15.51 1.98 14.34
CA ALA A 184 -14.73 1.83 15.57
C ALA A 184 -13.60 0.83 15.38
N GLY A 185 -12.42 1.14 15.91
CA GLY A 185 -11.24 0.30 15.76
C GLY A 185 -9.96 1.03 16.13
N PHE A 186 -8.85 0.57 15.57
CA PHE A 186 -7.52 1.09 15.85
C PHE A 186 -6.86 1.61 14.58
N ILE A 187 -6.27 2.80 14.66
CA ILE A 187 -5.55 3.38 13.51
C ILE A 187 -4.29 2.58 13.22
N THR A 188 -3.55 2.21 14.26
CA THR A 188 -2.26 1.52 14.12
C THR A 188 -2.16 0.25 14.95
N ALA A 189 -1.52 -0.77 14.35
CA ALA A 189 -1.03 -1.98 15.02
C ALA A 189 0.45 -2.20 14.69
N GLN A 190 1.30 -1.39 15.31
CA GLN A 190 2.75 -1.46 15.12
C GLN A 190 3.32 -2.67 15.89
N SER A 191 4.16 -3.48 15.23
CA SER A 191 4.60 -4.79 15.73
C SER A 191 6.11 -4.86 16.05
N ARG A 192 6.70 -3.78 16.56
CA ARG A 192 8.09 -3.75 17.01
C ARG A 192 8.30 -4.72 18.17
N LYS A 193 9.33 -5.56 18.08
CA LYS A 193 9.55 -6.64 19.05
C LYS A 193 10.49 -6.28 20.19
N SER A 194 11.36 -5.28 20.01
CA SER A 194 12.31 -4.86 21.03
C SER A 194 12.63 -3.37 20.96
N SER A 195 13.18 -2.80 22.04
CA SER A 195 13.66 -1.41 22.08
C SER A 195 14.91 -1.16 21.23
N GLN A 196 15.57 -2.21 20.74
CA GLN A 196 16.75 -2.12 19.88
C GLN A 196 16.37 -1.92 18.40
N GLU A 197 15.14 -2.24 18.01
CA GLU A 197 14.63 -1.98 16.67
C GLU A 197 14.37 -0.48 16.47
N SER A 198 14.89 0.09 15.38
CA SER A 198 14.66 1.48 14.97
C SER A 198 13.40 1.67 14.10
N THR A 199 12.45 0.73 14.22
CA THR A 199 11.17 0.74 13.52
C THR A 199 10.11 1.51 14.30
N GLY A 200 9.08 1.99 13.60
CA GLY A 200 8.05 2.84 14.18
C GLY A 200 7.40 3.73 13.13
N TYR A 201 6.30 4.35 13.51
CA TYR A 201 5.52 5.22 12.63
C TYR A 201 5.55 6.66 13.13
N VAL A 202 5.79 7.60 12.23
CA VAL A 202 5.71 9.03 12.51
C VAL A 202 4.65 9.64 11.62
N PHE A 203 3.67 10.26 12.24
CA PHE A 203 2.63 11.05 11.59
C PHE A 203 3.00 12.52 11.77
N LEU A 204 3.25 13.22 10.68
CA LEU A 204 3.70 14.60 10.67
C LEU A 204 2.69 15.46 9.91
N ARG A 205 2.04 16.38 10.60
CA ARG A 205 1.03 17.28 10.01
C ARG A 205 -0.10 16.52 9.31
N CYS A 206 -0.52 15.39 9.87
CA CYS A 206 -1.62 14.59 9.35
C CYS A 206 -2.95 15.08 9.90
N VAL A 207 -4.04 14.82 9.19
CA VAL A 207 -5.41 15.10 9.64
C VAL A 207 -6.09 13.78 9.99
N LEU A 208 -6.57 13.66 11.23
CA LEU A 208 -7.38 12.53 11.68
C LEU A 208 -8.87 12.85 11.51
N LEU A 209 -9.56 12.08 10.68
CA LEU A 209 -11.00 12.17 10.46
C LEU A 209 -11.68 10.95 11.08
N VAL A 210 -12.58 11.19 12.03
CA VAL A 210 -13.37 10.14 12.70
C VAL A 210 -14.84 10.36 12.38
N PHE A 211 -15.56 9.31 12.02
CA PHE A 211 -16.99 9.39 11.77
C PHE A 211 -17.74 9.83 13.06
N THR A 212 -18.62 10.82 12.92
CA THR A 212 -19.13 11.77 13.95
C THR A 212 -19.90 11.18 15.16
N PHE A 213 -19.90 9.85 15.37
CA PHE A 213 -20.54 9.20 16.52
C PHE A 213 -19.64 8.20 17.28
N ILE A 214 -18.34 8.13 16.98
CA ILE A 214 -17.44 7.13 17.55
C ILE A 214 -16.32 7.80 18.35
N PHE A 215 -16.43 7.77 19.68
CA PHE A 215 -15.37 8.22 20.61
C PHE A 215 -14.23 7.19 20.82
N ASN A 216 -14.22 6.08 20.07
CA ASN A 216 -13.38 4.90 20.35
C ASN A 216 -12.36 4.54 19.25
N CYS A 217 -11.94 5.48 18.41
CA CYS A 217 -10.73 5.27 17.62
C CYS A 217 -9.51 5.61 18.47
N SER A 218 -8.75 4.58 18.85
CA SER A 218 -7.56 4.73 19.68
C SER A 218 -6.34 4.16 18.97
N CYS A 219 -5.16 4.58 19.38
CA CYS A 219 -3.95 3.80 19.09
C CYS A 219 -3.89 2.69 20.15
N LEU A 220 -3.63 1.44 19.76
CA LEU A 220 -3.51 0.32 20.71
C LEU A 220 -2.53 0.70 21.84
N PRO A 221 -2.78 0.35 23.12
CA PRO A 221 -1.88 0.71 24.24
C PRO A 221 -0.44 0.15 24.13
N LEU A 222 -0.18 -0.76 23.18
CA LEU A 222 1.16 -1.19 22.77
C LEU A 222 1.94 -0.14 21.94
N SER A 223 1.30 0.97 21.53
CA SER A 223 1.78 1.95 20.55
C SER A 223 2.61 3.11 21.12
N SER A 224 3.50 2.86 22.09
CA SER A 224 4.54 3.85 22.45
C SER A 224 5.49 4.22 21.28
N GLN A 225 5.28 3.65 20.09
CA GLN A 225 6.13 3.69 18.90
C GLN A 225 5.46 4.32 17.67
N SER A 226 4.21 4.76 17.79
CA SER A 226 3.60 5.68 16.84
C SER A 226 3.65 7.09 17.45
N ARG A 227 4.24 8.05 16.74
CA ARG A 227 4.30 9.45 17.19
C ARG A 227 3.47 10.32 16.26
N PHE A 228 2.49 11.02 16.82
CA PHE A 228 1.72 12.06 16.13
C PHE A 228 2.33 13.41 16.46
N LEU A 229 2.79 14.13 15.44
CA LEU A 229 3.43 15.42 15.54
C LEU A 229 2.64 16.41 14.70
N GLN A 230 2.15 17.48 15.34
CA GLN A 230 1.39 18.54 14.67
C GLN A 230 0.14 18.02 13.93
N CYS A 231 -0.50 16.96 14.45
CA CYS A 231 -1.73 16.36 13.91
C CYS A 231 -2.97 16.87 14.66
#